data_AF-A0A7S4FBZ5-F1
#
_entry.id   AF-A0A7S4FBZ5-F1
#
_cell.length_a   1.000
_cell.length_b   1.000
_cell.length_c   1.000
_cell.angle_alpha   90.00
_cell.angle_beta   90.00
_cell.angle_gamma   90.00
#
_symmetry.space_group_name_H-M   'P 1'
#
loop_
_entity.id
_entity.type
_entity.pdbx_description
1 polymer ?
#
loop_
_entity_poly.entity_id
_entity_poly.type
_entity_poly.pdbx_seq_one_letter_code
_entity_poly.pdbx_strand_id
1 'polypeptide(L)'
;AMAQTLRQLLLPFTDAAGWFDWKDAPLTAATTPLLTGLIYAILSFAIGWYMREVRHGKGFAVRQLMAAHNLFLCFLSASMAMGTAAAMIRRSLEEESATWMFCEATSTQVAMQRADGVGEL
;
A
#
# COMPACT_ATOMS: atom_id res chain seq x y z
N ALA A 1 -20.08 -16.99 -21.65
CA ALA A 1 -18.79 -17.70 -21.86
C ALA A 1 -17.62 -16.97 -21.21
N MET A 2 -17.22 -15.77 -21.69
CA MET A 2 -16.03 -15.05 -21.19
C MET A 2 -16.06 -14.71 -19.69
N ALA A 3 -17.23 -14.33 -19.16
CA ALA A 3 -17.42 -14.04 -17.74
C ALA A 3 -17.23 -15.27 -16.83
N GLN A 4 -17.60 -16.46 -17.29
CA GLN A 4 -17.41 -17.71 -16.52
C GLN A 4 -15.96 -18.14 -16.50
N THR A 5 -15.24 -17.97 -17.62
CA THR A 5 -13.80 -18.27 -17.70
C THR A 5 -12.98 -17.33 -16.83
N LEU A 6 -13.31 -16.04 -16.83
CA LEU A 6 -12.68 -15.06 -15.94
C LEU A 6 -12.91 -15.39 -14.46
N ARG A 7 -14.13 -15.84 -14.12
CA ARG A 7 -14.49 -16.21 -12.74
C ARG A 7 -13.68 -17.41 -12.24
N GLN A 8 -13.43 -18.41 -13.09
CA GLN A 8 -12.61 -19.57 -12.72
C GLN A 8 -11.12 -19.23 -12.58
N LEU A 9 -10.61 -18.28 -13.38
CA LEU A 9 -9.22 -17.80 -13.28
C LEU A 9 -8.96 -16.96 -12.03
N LEU A 10 -9.95 -16.20 -11.56
CA LEU A 10 -9.80 -15.25 -10.45
C LEU A 10 -10.14 -15.83 -9.07
N LEU A 11 -10.95 -16.90 -9.01
CA LEU A 11 -11.33 -17.60 -7.77
C LEU A 11 -10.16 -17.92 -6.81
N PRO A 12 -9.02 -18.50 -7.26
CA PRO A 12 -7.92 -18.81 -6.35
C PRO A 12 -7.24 -17.56 -5.76
N PHE A 13 -7.30 -16.42 -6.47
CA PHE A 13 -6.76 -15.15 -5.96
C PHE A 13 -7.70 -14.47 -4.97
N THR A 14 -9.02 -14.62 -5.16
CA THR A 14 -10.01 -14.04 -4.26
C THR A 14 -10.16 -14.83 -2.96
N ASP A 15 -10.10 -16.17 -2.99
CA ASP A 15 -10.16 -16.99 -1.77
C ASP A 15 -8.88 -16.86 -0.93
N ALA A 16 -7.72 -16.73 -1.58
CA ALA A 16 -6.46 -16.47 -0.90
C ALA A 16 -6.40 -15.08 -0.24
N ALA A 17 -7.36 -14.18 -0.47
CA ALA A 17 -7.43 -12.86 0.17
C ALA A 17 -8.48 -12.78 1.29
N GLY A 18 -9.27 -13.84 1.51
CA GLY A 18 -10.35 -13.84 2.52
C GLY A 18 -9.89 -13.72 3.97
N TRP A 19 -8.61 -13.97 4.25
CA TRP A 19 -8.01 -13.80 5.59
C TRP A 19 -7.44 -12.40 5.84
N PHE A 20 -7.35 -11.54 4.81
CA PHE A 20 -6.74 -10.22 4.91
C PHE A 20 -7.82 -9.12 4.93
N ASP A 21 -8.12 -8.61 6.12
CA ASP A 21 -8.94 -7.39 6.27
C ASP A 21 -8.04 -6.15 6.17
N TRP A 22 -8.33 -5.28 5.20
CA TRP A 22 -7.62 -4.01 5.02
C TRP A 22 -7.74 -3.09 6.25
N LYS A 23 -8.75 -3.27 7.09
CA LYS A 23 -8.91 -2.54 8.36
C LYS A 23 -7.84 -2.90 9.39
N ASP A 24 -7.29 -4.10 9.29
CA ASP A 24 -6.23 -4.59 10.17
C ASP A 24 -4.84 -4.35 9.58
N ALA A 25 -4.75 -3.66 8.43
CA ALA A 25 -3.47 -3.30 7.86
C ALA A 25 -2.70 -2.40 8.85
N PRO A 26 -1.41 -2.65 9.12
CA PRO A 26 -0.65 -1.96 10.16
C PRO A 26 -0.51 -0.44 9.95
N LEU A 27 -0.89 0.06 8.77
CA LEU A 27 -0.91 1.48 8.41
C LEU A 27 -2.20 2.21 8.79
N THR A 28 -3.18 1.56 9.42
CA THR A 28 -4.46 2.19 9.81
C THR A 28 -4.31 3.20 10.96
N ALA A 29 -3.32 3.03 11.83
CA ALA A 29 -3.00 4.02 12.87
C ALA A 29 -1.94 5.01 12.37
N ALA A 30 -2.21 6.32 12.46
CA ALA A 30 -1.26 7.38 12.07
C ALA A 30 0.07 7.35 12.84
N THR A 31 0.09 6.71 14.01
CA THR A 31 1.29 6.53 14.83
C THR A 31 2.30 5.57 14.19
N THR A 32 1.84 4.53 13.51
CA THR A 32 2.71 3.54 12.86
C THR A 32 3.61 4.16 11.78
N PRO A 33 3.10 4.88 10.75
CA PRO A 33 3.96 5.46 9.74
C PRO A 33 4.90 6.53 10.31
N LEU A 34 4.47 7.28 11.34
CA LEU A 34 5.33 8.25 12.02
C LEU A 34 6.50 7.58 12.73
N LEU A 35 6.24 6.53 13.53
CA LEU A 35 7.28 5.79 14.24
C LEU A 35 8.21 5.08 13.26
N THR A 36 7.68 4.41 12.23
CA THR A 36 8.48 3.76 11.20
C THR A 36 9.36 4.77 10.45
N GLY A 37 8.82 5.94 10.09
CA GLY A 37 9.58 7.01 9.45
C GLY A 37 10.71 7.55 10.34
N LEU A 38 10.44 7.75 11.63
CA LEU A 38 11.46 8.18 12.60
C LEU A 38 12.57 7.15 12.75
N ILE A 39 12.23 5.87 12.91
CA ILE A 39 13.20 4.77 13.01
C ILE A 39 14.05 4.71 11.74
N TYR A 40 13.42 4.80 10.57
CA TYR A 40 14.11 4.79 9.28
C TYR A 40 15.12 5.96 9.16
N ALA A 41 14.72 7.16 9.58
CA ALA A 41 15.61 8.32 9.57
C ALA A 41 16.83 8.11 10.48
N ILE A 42 16.60 7.66 11.73
CA ILE A 42 17.68 7.40 12.70
C ILE A 42 18.67 6.37 12.15
N LEU A 43 18.16 5.24 11.62
CA LEU A 43 19.01 4.21 11.04
C LEU A 43 19.80 4.71 9.83
N SER A 44 19.18 5.53 8.97
CA SER A 44 19.84 6.11 7.80
C SER A 44 20.99 7.04 8.20
N PHE A 45 20.79 7.88 9.22
CA PHE A 45 21.84 8.73 9.77
C PHE A 45 22.95 7.91 10.43
N ALA A 46 22.61 6.88 11.21
CA ALA A 46 23.58 6.02 11.87
C ALA A 46 24.47 5.28 10.86
N ILE A 47 23.87 4.72 9.80
CA ILE A 47 24.60 4.05 8.72
C ILE A 47 25.49 5.06 7.98
N GLY A 48 24.97 6.25 7.65
CA GLY A 48 25.73 7.31 6.99
C GLY A 48 26.96 7.74 7.81
N TRP A 49 26.78 7.92 9.13
CA TRP A 49 27.86 8.24 10.05
C TRP A 49 28.89 7.10 10.12
N TYR A 50 28.46 5.84 10.29
CA TYR A 50 29.34 4.68 10.33
C TYR A 50 30.17 4.52 9.04
N MET A 51 29.55 4.75 7.89
CA MET A 51 30.21 4.69 6.59
C MET A 51 31.31 5.75 6.46
N ARG A 52 31.05 6.96 6.95
CA ARG A 52 32.00 8.07 6.93
C ARG A 52 33.16 7.84 7.90
N GLU A 53 32.86 7.54 9.16
CA GLU A 53 33.83 7.56 10.25
C GLU A 53 34.60 6.23 10.39
N VAL A 54 33.92 5.10 10.25
CA VAL A 54 34.51 3.78 10.50
C VAL A 54 35.02 3.13 9.22
N ARG A 55 34.25 3.23 8.12
CA ARG A 55 34.67 2.65 6.83
C ARG A 55 35.50 3.60 5.96
N HIS A 56 35.78 4.81 6.42
CA HIS A 56 36.49 5.85 5.66
C HIS A 56 35.90 6.04 4.25
N GLY A 57 34.58 6.02 4.13
CA GLY A 57 33.86 6.17 2.87
C GLY A 57 33.81 4.93 1.97
N LYS A 58 34.32 3.77 2.41
CA LYS A 58 34.21 2.53 1.61
C LYS A 58 32.77 2.01 1.63
N GLY A 59 32.17 2.01 0.44
CA GLY A 59 30.83 1.47 0.12
C GLY A 59 30.57 0.04 0.63
N PHE A 60 29.29 -0.31 0.83
CA PHE A 60 28.87 -1.71 0.94
C PHE A 60 28.58 -2.27 -0.44
N ALA A 61 29.03 -3.51 -0.71
CA ALA A 61 28.67 -4.23 -1.93
C ALA A 61 27.24 -4.79 -1.81
N VAL A 62 26.23 -3.93 -2.01
CA VAL A 62 24.81 -4.29 -1.89
C VAL A 62 24.16 -4.70 -3.21
N ARG A 63 24.93 -4.85 -4.30
CA ARG A 63 24.38 -5.04 -5.65
C ARG A 63 23.45 -6.26 -5.75
N GLN A 64 23.86 -7.41 -5.18
CA GLN A 64 23.05 -8.62 -5.19
C GLN A 64 21.81 -8.48 -4.29
N LEU A 65 21.96 -7.85 -3.13
CA LEU A 65 20.85 -7.58 -2.21
C LEU A 65 19.80 -6.65 -2.84
N MET A 66 20.23 -5.59 -3.53
CA MET A 66 19.35 -4.68 -4.24
C MET A 66 18.62 -5.37 -5.40
N ALA A 67 19.30 -6.27 -6.12
CA ALA A 67 18.67 -7.07 -7.17
C ALA A 67 17.56 -7.97 -6.59
N ALA A 68 17.85 -8.70 -5.50
CA ALA A 68 16.86 -9.53 -4.81
C ALA A 68 15.69 -8.71 -4.25
N HIS A 69 15.98 -7.56 -3.65
CA HIS A 69 14.96 -6.64 -3.12
C HIS A 69 14.04 -6.12 -4.23
N ASN A 70 14.60 -5.68 -5.35
CA ASN A 70 13.81 -5.20 -6.49
C ASN A 70 12.95 -6.32 -7.08
N LEU A 71 13.48 -7.54 -7.22
CA LEU A 71 12.70 -8.68 -7.68
C LEU A 71 11.51 -8.98 -6.76
N PHE A 72 11.74 -8.94 -5.44
CA PHE A 72 10.69 -9.11 -4.44
C PHE A 72 9.63 -7.99 -4.54
N LEU A 73 10.05 -6.74 -4.67
CA LEU A 73 9.13 -5.60 -4.86
C LEU A 73 8.32 -5.71 -6.16
N CYS A 74 8.92 -6.18 -7.25
CA CYS A 74 8.20 -6.45 -8.50
C CYS A 74 7.13 -7.53 -8.30
N PHE A 75 7.46 -8.62 -7.61
CA PHE A 75 6.51 -9.69 -7.32
C PHE A 75 5.34 -9.18 -6.46
N LEU A 76 5.63 -8.41 -5.41
CA LEU A 76 4.61 -7.78 -4.58
C LEU A 76 3.74 -6.79 -5.38
N SER A 77 4.34 -5.98 -6.24
CA SER A 77 3.59 -5.04 -7.07
C SER A 77 2.66 -5.76 -8.05
N ALA A 78 3.14 -6.85 -8.65
CA ALA A 78 2.35 -7.70 -9.52
C ALA A 78 1.20 -8.38 -8.76
N SER A 79 1.44 -8.90 -7.56
CA SER A 79 0.40 -9.53 -6.74
C SER A 79 -0.67 -8.52 -6.30
N MET A 80 -0.27 -7.33 -5.88
CA MET A 80 -1.21 -6.24 -5.58
C MET A 80 -2.02 -5.84 -6.81
N ALA A 81 -1.37 -5.65 -7.96
CA ALA A 81 -2.06 -5.29 -9.20
C ALA A 81 -3.09 -6.35 -9.63
N MET A 82 -2.74 -7.64 -9.54
CA MET A 82 -3.66 -8.75 -9.82
C MET A 82 -4.81 -8.78 -8.81
N GLY A 83 -4.54 -8.59 -7.52
CA GLY A 83 -5.56 -8.52 -6.48
C GLY A 83 -6.55 -7.36 -6.69
N THR A 84 -6.04 -6.17 -7.03
CA THR A 84 -6.86 -5.00 -7.37
C THR A 84 -7.70 -5.26 -8.62
N ALA A 85 -7.12 -5.81 -9.68
CA ALA A 85 -7.86 -6.16 -10.90
C ALA A 85 -8.97 -7.18 -10.63
N ALA A 86 -8.69 -8.22 -9.84
CA ALA A 86 -9.67 -9.22 -9.43
C ALA A 86 -10.82 -8.58 -8.64
N ALA A 87 -10.51 -7.71 -7.68
CA ALA A 87 -11.51 -6.99 -6.87
C ALA A 87 -12.37 -6.06 -7.72
N MET A 88 -11.77 -5.33 -8.67
CA MET A 88 -12.50 -4.48 -9.61
C MET A 88 -13.44 -5.30 -10.49
N ILE A 89 -12.96 -6.41 -11.07
CA ILE A 89 -13.80 -7.27 -11.92
C ILE A 89 -14.97 -7.84 -11.11
N ARG A 90 -14.69 -8.32 -9.88
CA ARG A 90 -15.74 -8.86 -9.01
C ARG A 90 -16.84 -7.81 -8.75
N ARG A 91 -16.46 -6.59 -8.36
CA ARG A 91 -17.42 -5.50 -8.12
C ARG A 91 -18.17 -5.07 -9.36
N SER A 92 -17.51 -4.99 -10.51
CA SER A 92 -18.16 -4.71 -11.79
C SER A 92 -19.22 -5.75 -12.19
N LEU A 93 -19.14 -6.98 -11.67
CA LEU A 93 -20.10 -8.05 -11.93
C LEU A 93 -21.22 -8.13 -10.87
N GLU A 94 -20.96 -7.66 -9.65
CA GLU A 94 -21.89 -7.72 -8.51
C GLU A 94 -22.73 -6.45 -8.33
N GLU A 95 -22.20 -5.28 -8.71
CA GLU A 95 -22.84 -3.98 -8.53
C GLU A 95 -23.24 -3.36 -9.87
N GLU A 96 -24.50 -2.93 -10.03
CA GLU A 96 -24.97 -2.26 -11.26
C GLU A 96 -24.49 -0.79 -11.38
N SER A 97 -24.14 -0.16 -10.26
CA SER A 97 -23.68 1.23 -10.22
C SER A 97 -22.15 1.34 -10.22
N ALA A 98 -21.60 2.31 -10.94
CA ALA A 98 -20.16 2.63 -10.92
C ALA A 98 -19.74 3.50 -9.71
N THR A 99 -20.65 3.79 -8.77
CA THR A 99 -20.42 4.66 -7.60
C THR A 99 -19.28 4.18 -6.71
N TRP A 100 -19.04 2.87 -6.62
CA TRP A 100 -17.92 2.29 -5.87
C TRP A 100 -16.54 2.63 -6.45
N MET A 101 -16.45 3.04 -7.73
CA MET A 101 -15.20 3.49 -8.34
C MET A 101 -14.83 4.91 -7.89
N PHE A 102 -15.84 5.70 -7.49
CA PHE A 102 -15.63 7.01 -6.93
C PHE A 102 -15.40 6.84 -5.42
N CYS A 103 -14.28 7.36 -4.91
CA CYS A 103 -14.02 7.43 -3.47
C CYS A 103 -14.92 8.49 -2.78
N GLU A 104 -16.21 8.48 -3.07
CA GLU A 104 -17.25 9.34 -2.47
C GLU A 104 -17.75 8.75 -1.15
N ALA A 105 -16.85 8.22 -0.32
CA ALA A 105 -17.21 7.98 1.06
C ALA A 105 -17.38 9.35 1.73
N THR A 106 -18.61 9.73 2.08
CA THR A 106 -18.91 11.01 2.76
C THR A 106 -18.06 11.19 4.04
N SER A 107 -17.56 10.11 4.63
CA SER A 107 -16.63 10.12 5.76
C SER A 107 -15.21 10.66 5.45
N THR A 108 -14.75 10.65 4.20
CA THR A 108 -13.47 11.28 3.80
C THR A 108 -13.63 12.78 3.50
N GLN A 109 -14.85 13.28 3.32
CA GLN A 109 -15.15 14.70 3.14
C GLN A 109 -15.22 15.50 4.46
N VAL A 110 -15.19 14.83 5.61
CA VAL A 110 -15.33 15.46 6.94
C VAL A 110 -14.12 16.34 7.31
N ALA A 111 -12.99 16.24 6.60
CA ALA A 111 -11.84 17.13 6.81
C ALA A 111 -12.04 18.54 6.25
N MET A 112 -12.98 18.75 5.31
CA MET A 112 -13.14 20.05 4.64
C MET A 112 -14.21 20.94 5.29
N GLN A 113 -15.21 20.39 5.99
CA GLN A 113 -16.24 21.19 6.67
C GLN A 113 -15.77 21.89 7.96
N ARG A 114 -14.58 21.59 8.48
CA ARG A 114 -14.07 22.25 9.70
C ARG A 114 -13.28 23.54 9.41
N ALA A 115 -13.00 23.85 8.15
CA ALA A 115 -12.34 25.10 7.76
C ALA A 115 -13.31 26.28 7.58
N ASP A 116 -14.61 26.00 7.37
CA ASP A 116 -15.62 27.05 7.16
C ASP A 116 -16.30 27.52 8.47
N GLY A 117 -15.87 27.01 9.62
CA GLY A 117 -16.45 27.29 10.95
C GLY A 117 -15.61 28.19 11.86
N VAL A 118 -14.57 28.87 11.36
CA VAL A 118 -13.81 29.89 12.10
C VAL A 118 -14.00 31.23 11.41
N GLY A 119 -15.23 31.73 11.45
CA GLY A 119 -15.61 32.94 10.72
C GLY A 119 -17.00 33.45 11.04
N GLU A 120 -17.50 33.26 12.25
CA GLU A 120 -18.61 34.06 12.75
C GLU A 120 -18.28 34.58 14.16
N LEU A 121 -18.57 35.88 14.30
CA LEU A 121 -18.24 36.81 15.38
C LEU A 121 -18.92 36.48 16.71
#